data_AF-A0A962TD81-F1
#
_entry.id   AF-A0A962TD81-F1
#
_cell.length_a   1.000
_cell.length_b   1.000
_cell.length_c   1.000
_cell.angle_alpha   90.00
_cell.angle_beta   90.00
_cell.angle_gamma   90.00
#
_symmetry.space_group_name_H-M   'P 1'
#
loop_
_entity.id
_entity.type
_entity.pdbx_description
1 polymer ?
#
loop_
_entity_poly.entity_id
_entity_poly.type
_entity_poly.pdbx_seq_one_letter_code
_entity_poly.pdbx_strand_id
1 'polypeptide(L)'
;MRILLLGATGQVGWELAQVLPAHGELYTTRRGAPTGGNNDFQLDTQDLGGLLALLDRVRPDVVVNATAYTAVDRAESEPELAMRLNADVPRALGTWAAGNDCLVLHYSTDYVFDGSKPEPYVETDTPNPLSVYGRS
;
A
#
# COMPACT_ATOMS: atom_id res chain seq x y z
N MET A 1 15.92 -12.46 -2.62
CA MET A 1 15.23 -11.23 -3.06
C MET A 1 15.08 -10.30 -1.86
N ARG A 2 15.02 -8.99 -2.11
CA ARG A 2 14.69 -7.96 -1.12
C ARG A 2 13.21 -7.61 -1.23
N ILE A 3 12.51 -7.66 -0.10
CA ILE A 3 11.07 -7.38 -0.02
C ILE A 3 10.90 -6.14 0.85
N LEU A 4 10.26 -5.09 0.31
CA LEU A 4 9.86 -3.92 1.09
C LEU A 4 8.37 -4.00 1.42
N LEU A 5 8.05 -4.22 2.69
CA LEU A 5 6.68 -4.17 3.20
C LEU A 5 6.37 -2.77 3.74
N LEU A 6 5.43 -2.08 3.10
CA LEU A 6 4.90 -0.84 3.62
C LEU A 6 3.74 -1.14 4.59
N GLY A 7 3.74 -0.51 5.77
CA GLY A 7 2.62 -0.59 6.70
C GLY A 7 2.63 -1.80 7.63
N ALA A 8 3.80 -2.22 8.09
CA ALA A 8 3.99 -3.41 8.91
C ALA A 8 3.24 -3.39 10.27
N THR A 9 2.72 -2.24 10.70
CA THR A 9 1.92 -2.11 11.93
C THR A 9 0.41 -2.22 11.69
N GLY A 10 -0.05 -2.29 10.44
CA GLY A 10 -1.45 -2.52 10.10
C GLY A 10 -1.83 -3.99 10.29
N GLN A 11 -3.12 -4.33 10.21
CA GLN A 11 -3.59 -5.71 10.43
C GLN A 11 -2.94 -6.70 9.44
N VAL A 12 -3.07 -6.42 8.14
CA VAL A 12 -2.48 -7.26 7.08
C VAL A 12 -0.95 -7.19 7.12
N GLY A 13 -0.38 -5.99 7.29
CA GLY A 13 1.06 -5.80 7.36
C GLY A 13 1.72 -6.55 8.51
N TRP A 14 1.07 -6.63 9.67
CA TRP A 14 1.58 -7.37 10.83
C TRP A 14 1.74 -8.86 10.50
N GLU A 15 0.71 -9.49 9.94
CA GLU A 15 0.76 -10.90 9.55
C GLU A 15 1.78 -11.13 8.43
N LEU A 16 1.84 -10.23 7.45
CA LEU A 16 2.82 -10.29 6.37
C LEU A 16 4.26 -10.21 6.87
N ALA A 17 4.54 -9.39 7.88
CA ALA A 17 5.88 -9.27 8.46
C ALA A 17 6.39 -10.59 9.07
N GLN A 18 5.48 -11.48 9.46
CA GLN A 18 5.81 -12.80 10.02
C GLN A 18 6.09 -13.84 8.94
N VAL A 19 5.42 -13.76 7.78
CA VAL A 19 5.50 -14.79 6.72
C VAL A 19 6.48 -14.45 5.60
N LEU A 20 6.64 -13.17 5.26
CA LEU A 20 7.52 -12.72 4.17
C LEU A 20 9.03 -13.03 4.37
N PRO A 21 9.59 -13.11 5.60
CA PRO A 21 10.99 -13.48 5.79
C PRO A 21 11.36 -14.86 5.23
N ALA A 22 10.39 -15.77 5.08
CA ALA A 22 10.61 -17.08 4.44
C ALA A 22 10.88 -16.98 2.94
N HIS A 23 10.60 -15.83 2.31
CA HIS A 23 10.69 -15.61 0.87
C HIS A 23 11.82 -14.65 0.48
N GLY A 24 12.44 -13.95 1.43
CA GLY A 24 13.52 -13.01 1.14
C GLY A 24 13.96 -12.17 2.33
N GLU A 25 14.92 -11.28 2.09
CA GLU A 25 15.33 -10.28 3.06
C GLU A 25 14.23 -9.23 3.19
N LEU A 26 13.61 -9.15 4.37
CA LEU A 26 12.50 -8.24 4.63
C LEU A 26 13.00 -6.88 5.14
N TYR A 27 12.48 -5.83 4.52
CA TYR A 27 12.54 -4.45 4.96
C TYR A 27 11.12 -3.98 5.26
N THR A 28 10.91 -3.27 6.36
CA THR A 28 9.58 -2.84 6.80
C THR A 28 9.50 -1.33 6.98
N THR A 29 8.31 -0.78 6.78
CA THR A 29 8.01 0.60 7.20
C THR A 29 6.87 0.67 8.19
N ARG A 30 6.91 1.70 9.04
CA ARG A 30 5.89 1.99 10.05
C ARG A 30 5.80 3.50 10.30
N ARG A 31 4.63 3.95 10.80
CA ARG A 31 4.43 5.36 11.20
C ARG A 31 5.18 5.74 12.48
N GLY A 32 5.30 4.79 13.41
CA GLY A 32 5.95 4.98 14.73
C GLY A 32 7.47 4.79 14.70
N ALA A 33 8.09 4.85 15.87
CA ALA A 33 9.53 4.58 16.01
C ALA A 33 9.86 3.14 15.55
N PRO A 34 11.00 2.94 14.86
CA PRO A 34 11.49 1.60 14.52
C PRO A 34 11.67 0.72 15.75
N THR A 35 11.47 -0.58 15.59
CA THR A 35 11.71 -1.60 16.63
C THR A 35 13.18 -1.88 16.92
N GLY A 36 14.09 -1.13 16.31
CA GLY A 36 15.55 -1.23 16.54
C GLY A 36 16.28 -2.16 15.58
N GLY A 37 15.59 -2.79 14.63
CA GLY A 37 16.24 -3.53 13.54
C GLY A 37 16.74 -2.61 12.43
N ASN A 38 17.88 -2.96 11.81
CA ASN A 38 18.49 -2.16 10.73
C ASN A 38 17.63 -2.05 9.46
N ASN A 39 16.68 -2.98 9.26
CA ASN A 39 15.80 -3.06 8.09
C ASN A 39 14.38 -2.53 8.38
N ASP A 40 14.20 -1.77 9.46
CA ASP A 40 12.91 -1.23 9.88
C ASP A 40 12.96 0.31 9.87
N PHE A 41 12.13 0.92 9.03
CA PHE A 41 12.18 2.36 8.76
C PHE A 41 10.92 3.07 9.25
N GLN A 42 11.12 4.25 9.82
CA GLN A 42 10.02 5.18 10.01
C GLN A 42 9.71 5.86 8.68
N LEU A 43 8.46 5.81 8.25
CA LEU A 43 7.99 6.48 7.05
C LEU A 43 6.59 7.03 7.28
N ASP A 44 6.43 8.34 7.06
CA ASP A 44 5.11 8.90 6.78
C ASP A 44 4.82 8.67 5.30
N THR A 45 3.84 7.82 4.98
CA THR A 45 3.52 7.48 3.60
C THR A 45 2.91 8.64 2.83
N GLN A 46 2.52 9.74 3.48
CA GLN A 46 2.11 10.97 2.79
C GLN A 46 3.30 11.69 2.14
N ASP A 47 4.51 11.49 2.67
CA ASP A 47 5.75 12.01 2.11
C ASP A 47 6.24 11.12 0.97
N LEU A 48 5.78 11.42 -0.26
CA LEU A 48 6.23 10.72 -1.46
C LEU A 48 7.73 10.90 -1.72
N GLY A 49 8.34 12.01 -1.30
CA GLY A 49 9.78 12.22 -1.43
C GLY A 49 10.55 11.23 -0.57
N GLY A 50 10.15 11.10 0.70
CA GLY A 50 10.69 10.10 1.63
C GLY A 50 10.46 8.66 1.14
N LEU A 51 9.28 8.36 0.57
CA LEU A 51 8.99 7.05 -0.01
C LEU A 51 9.94 6.72 -1.18
N LEU A 52 10.09 7.64 -2.14
CA LEU A 52 10.97 7.44 -3.30
C LEU A 52 12.44 7.30 -2.88
N ALA A 53 12.90 8.14 -1.95
CA ALA A 53 14.25 8.03 -1.41
C ALA A 53 14.49 6.69 -0.71
N LEU A 54 13.48 6.15 -0.01
CA LEU A 54 13.57 4.82 0.59
C LEU A 54 13.64 3.71 -0.46
N LEU A 55 12.83 3.78 -1.52
CA LEU A 55 12.88 2.83 -2.63
C LEU A 55 14.25 2.82 -3.31
N ASP A 56 14.82 4.00 -3.57
CA ASP A 56 16.16 4.13 -4.14
C ASP A 56 17.26 3.62 -3.22
N ARG A 57 17.09 3.76 -1.90
CA ARG A 57 18.03 3.24 -0.90
C ARG A 57 17.96 1.72 -0.78
N VAL A 58 16.75 1.17 -0.66
CA VAL A 58 16.54 -0.28 -0.41
C VAL A 58 16.71 -1.08 -1.69
N ARG A 59 16.32 -0.52 -2.84
CA ARG A 59 16.26 -1.17 -4.17
C ARG A 59 15.53 -2.52 -4.10
N PRO A 60 14.27 -2.57 -3.64
CA PRO A 60 13.56 -3.83 -3.47
C PRO A 60 13.31 -4.53 -4.81
N ASP A 61 13.31 -5.87 -4.79
CA ASP A 61 12.85 -6.68 -5.93
C ASP A 61 11.30 -6.77 -5.91
N VAL A 62 10.70 -6.70 -4.70
CA VAL A 62 9.25 -6.70 -4.49
C VAL A 62 8.87 -5.64 -3.45
N VAL A 63 7.86 -4.83 -3.76
CA VAL A 63 7.17 -3.97 -2.80
C VAL A 63 5.81 -4.59 -2.48
N VAL A 64 5.52 -4.77 -1.20
CA VAL A 64 4.19 -5.15 -0.70
C VAL A 64 3.59 -3.94 0.00
N ASN A 65 2.61 -3.30 -0.64
CA ASN A 65 1.94 -2.13 -0.09
C ASN A 65 0.72 -2.54 0.75
N ALA A 66 0.90 -2.62 2.07
CA ALA A 66 -0.18 -2.79 3.05
C ALA A 66 -0.54 -1.48 3.76
N THR A 67 -0.22 -0.32 3.16
CA THR A 67 -0.66 1.00 3.63
C THR A 67 -1.85 1.49 2.82
N ALA A 68 -2.82 2.09 3.51
CA ALA A 68 -3.99 2.72 2.94
C ALA A 68 -4.62 3.68 3.97
N TYR A 69 -5.43 4.62 3.49
CA TYR A 69 -6.41 5.32 4.31
C TYR A 69 -7.69 4.47 4.40
N THR A 70 -7.90 3.82 5.55
CA THR A 70 -8.99 2.83 5.73
C THR A 70 -10.14 3.32 6.59
N ALA A 71 -10.14 4.59 7.02
CA ALA A 71 -11.23 5.17 7.80
C ALA A 71 -12.36 5.62 6.87
N VAL A 72 -13.15 4.67 6.36
CA VAL A 72 -14.15 4.86 5.29
C VAL A 72 -15.03 6.10 5.51
N ASP A 73 -15.70 6.22 6.66
CA ASP A 73 -16.59 7.35 6.94
C ASP A 73 -15.85 8.69 6.98
N ARG A 74 -14.60 8.69 7.45
CA ARG A 74 -13.78 9.90 7.50
C ARG A 74 -13.25 10.30 6.13
N ALA A 75 -13.10 9.36 5.20
CA ALA A 75 -12.66 9.65 3.84
C ALA A 75 -13.61 10.65 3.15
N GLU A 76 -14.92 10.59 3.45
CA GLU A 76 -15.90 11.57 2.95
C GLU A 76 -15.60 13.01 3.39
N SER A 77 -15.04 13.18 4.59
CA SER A 77 -14.64 14.50 5.13
C SER A 77 -13.19 14.87 4.79
N GLU A 78 -12.34 13.88 4.45
CA GLU A 78 -10.91 14.03 4.19
C GLU A 78 -10.52 13.47 2.79
N PRO A 79 -11.20 13.85 1.70
CA PRO A 79 -11.04 13.21 0.40
C PRO A 79 -9.63 13.37 -0.17
N GLU A 80 -8.98 14.51 0.08
CA GLU A 80 -7.60 14.76 -0.39
C GLU A 80 -6.59 13.81 0.28
N LEU A 81 -6.78 13.52 1.58
CA LEU A 81 -5.92 12.60 2.31
C LEU A 81 -6.16 11.15 1.87
N ALA A 82 -7.42 10.78 1.62
CA ALA A 82 -7.77 9.49 1.04
C ALA A 82 -7.11 9.31 -0.33
N MET A 83 -7.25 10.28 -1.24
CA MET A 83 -6.60 10.27 -2.55
C MET A 83 -5.06 10.21 -2.44
N ARG A 84 -4.48 10.96 -1.49
CA ARG A 84 -3.03 10.96 -1.29
C ARG A 84 -2.50 9.57 -0.94
N LEU A 85 -3.19 8.85 -0.05
CA LEU A 85 -2.73 7.55 0.42
C LEU A 85 -3.17 6.38 -0.47
N ASN A 86 -4.36 6.43 -1.06
CA ASN A 86 -4.93 5.32 -1.82
C ASN A 86 -4.67 5.42 -3.33
N ALA A 87 -4.45 6.63 -3.88
CA ALA A 87 -4.11 6.79 -5.30
C ALA A 87 -2.66 7.21 -5.53
N ASP A 88 -2.20 8.28 -4.87
CA ASP A 88 -0.90 8.86 -5.20
C ASP A 88 0.27 7.98 -4.76
N VAL A 89 0.18 7.36 -3.58
CA VAL A 89 1.18 6.39 -3.11
C VAL A 89 1.29 5.19 -4.04
N PRO A 90 0.21 4.44 -4.36
CA PRO A 90 0.30 3.36 -5.35
C PRO A 90 0.79 3.80 -6.73
N ARG A 91 0.39 5.00 -7.20
CA ARG A 91 0.90 5.57 -8.45
C ARG A 91 2.41 5.79 -8.41
N ALA A 92 2.94 6.35 -7.32
CA ALA A 92 4.37 6.55 -7.13
C ALA A 92 5.12 5.21 -7.12
N LEU A 93 4.59 4.19 -6.42
CA LEU A 93 5.15 2.85 -6.40
C LEU A 93 5.20 2.24 -7.80
N GLY A 94 4.09 2.25 -8.54
CA GLY A 94 4.03 1.69 -9.89
C GLY A 94 4.95 2.41 -10.87
N THR A 95 5.03 3.75 -10.79
CA THR A 95 5.90 4.55 -11.63
C THR A 95 7.38 4.24 -11.35
N TRP A 96 7.77 4.18 -10.08
CA TRP A 96 9.14 3.84 -9.71
C TRP A 96 9.47 2.39 -10.13
N ALA A 97 8.57 1.45 -9.89
CA ALA A 97 8.77 0.04 -10.19
C ALA A 97 8.94 -0.24 -11.68
N ALA A 98 8.20 0.45 -12.55
CA ALA A 98 8.29 0.31 -14.01
C ALA A 98 9.69 0.61 -14.56
N GLY A 99 10.47 1.48 -13.89
CA GLY A 99 11.84 1.80 -14.27
C GLY A 99 12.92 0.95 -13.58
N ASN A 100 12.55 0.09 -12.63
CA ASN A 100 13.50 -0.54 -11.69
C ASN A 100 13.37 -2.07 -11.58
N ASP A 101 12.62 -2.72 -12.47
CA ASP A 101 12.41 -4.18 -12.48
C ASP A 101 11.92 -4.72 -11.11
N CYS A 102 10.96 -3.99 -10.52
CA CYS A 102 10.39 -4.30 -9.22
C CYS A 102 8.93 -4.73 -9.37
N LEU A 103 8.51 -5.76 -8.64
CA LEU A 103 7.10 -6.14 -8.55
C LEU A 103 6.40 -5.33 -7.46
N VAL A 104 5.18 -4.85 -7.72
CA VAL A 104 4.34 -4.20 -6.70
C VAL A 104 3.10 -5.06 -6.44
N LEU A 105 2.93 -5.49 -5.19
CA LEU A 105 1.68 -6.06 -4.68
C LEU A 105 0.93 -4.98 -3.89
N HIS A 106 -0.31 -4.72 -4.26
CA HIS A 106 -1.15 -3.71 -3.63
C HIS A 106 -2.53 -4.29 -3.33
N TYR A 107 -3.02 -4.05 -2.12
CA TYR A 107 -4.36 -4.43 -1.69
C TYR A 107 -5.35 -3.32 -2.06
N SER A 108 -6.41 -3.70 -2.77
CA SER A 108 -7.54 -2.83 -3.07
C SER A 108 -8.75 -3.23 -2.21
N THR A 109 -9.97 -2.94 -2.67
CA THR A 109 -11.21 -3.12 -1.92
C THR A 109 -12.35 -3.50 -2.86
N ASP A 110 -13.35 -4.22 -2.37
CA ASP A 110 -14.61 -4.47 -3.06
C ASP A 110 -15.48 -3.20 -3.18
N TYR A 111 -15.17 -2.14 -2.42
CA TYR A 111 -15.84 -0.84 -2.47
C TYR A 111 -15.66 -0.10 -3.81
N VAL A 112 -14.84 -0.66 -4.72
CA VAL A 112 -14.76 -0.22 -6.12
C VAL A 112 -16.04 -0.55 -6.91
N PHE A 113 -16.92 -1.40 -6.38
CA PHE A 113 -18.19 -1.77 -7.01
C PHE A 113 -19.41 -1.18 -6.27
N ASP A 114 -20.54 -1.07 -6.94
CA ASP A 114 -21.77 -0.47 -6.39
C ASP A 114 -22.72 -1.48 -5.70
N GLY A 115 -22.41 -2.77 -5.77
CA GLY A 115 -23.25 -3.82 -5.19
C GLY A 115 -24.58 -4.08 -5.92
N SER A 116 -24.78 -3.54 -7.12
CA SER A 116 -26.03 -3.72 -7.89
C SER A 116 -26.15 -5.07 -8.59
N LYS A 117 -25.02 -5.74 -8.83
CA LYS A 117 -24.95 -7.06 -9.48
C LYS A 117 -25.49 -8.16 -8.56
N PRO A 118 -26.41 -9.02 -9.04
CA PRO A 118 -26.95 -10.11 -8.22
C PRO A 118 -25.98 -11.29 -8.07
N GLU A 119 -25.03 -11.47 -9.00
CA GLU A 119 -23.95 -12.45 -8.90
C GLU A 119 -22.67 -11.85 -8.27
N PRO A 120 -21.74 -12.67 -7.75
CA PRO A 120 -20.44 -12.18 -7.31
C PRO A 120 -19.69 -11.41 -8.40
N TYR A 121 -18.96 -10.38 -7.99
CA TYR A 121 -18.07 -9.63 -8.88
C TYR A 121 -16.88 -10.47 -9.31
N VAL A 122 -16.41 -10.24 -10.54
CA VAL A 122 -15.20 -10.81 -11.12
C VAL A 122 -14.27 -9.69 -11.60
N GLU A 123 -12.99 -10.01 -11.84
CA GLU A 123 -11.95 -9.02 -12.14
C GLU A 123 -12.18 -8.21 -13.43
N THR A 124 -13.02 -8.72 -14.34
CA THR A 124 -13.40 -8.03 -15.58
C THR A 124 -14.64 -7.15 -15.45
N ASP A 125 -15.32 -7.16 -14.30
CA ASP A 125 -16.48 -6.29 -14.08
C ASP A 125 -16.05 -4.83 -13.99
N THR A 126 -16.90 -3.93 -14.47
CA THR A 126 -16.60 -2.49 -14.47
C THR A 126 -16.78 -1.89 -13.07
N PRO A 127 -15.75 -1.24 -12.49
CA PRO A 127 -15.89 -0.53 -11.22
C PRO A 127 -16.88 0.63 -11.30
N ASN A 128 -17.69 0.81 -10.25
CA ASN A 128 -18.59 1.94 -10.06
C ASN A 128 -18.66 2.32 -8.57
N PRO A 129 -17.59 2.89 -7.99
CA PRO A 129 -17.53 3.16 -6.55
C PRO A 129 -18.53 4.21 -6.10
N LEU A 130 -19.20 3.94 -4.97
CA LEU A 130 -20.20 4.83 -4.38
C LEU A 130 -19.63 5.80 -3.33
N SER A 131 -18.51 5.45 -2.69
CA SER A 131 -17.87 6.24 -1.62
C SER A 131 -16.55 6.85 -2.05
N VAL A 132 -16.07 7.84 -1.30
CA VAL A 132 -14.74 8.43 -1.50
C VAL A 132 -13.66 7.37 -1.30
N TYR A 133 -13.78 6.50 -0.30
CA TYR A 133 -12.82 5.40 -0.07
C TYR A 133 -12.71 4.45 -1.28
N GLY A 134 -13.83 4.09 -1.92
CA GLY A 134 -13.81 3.24 -3.11
C GLY A 134 -13.32 3.96 -4.37
N ARG A 135 -13.46 5.29 -4.44
CA ARG A 135 -12.97 6.13 -5.54
C ARG A 135 -11.47 6.44 -5.44
N SER A 136 -10.94 6.50 -4.23
CA SER A 136 -9.56 6.88 -3.91
C SER A 136 -8.57 5.75 -4.11
#